data_AF-A0A5K0Y6G7-F1
#
_entry.id   AF-A0A5K0Y6G7-F1
#
_cell.length_a   1.000
_cell.length_b   1.000
_cell.length_c   1.000
_cell.angle_alpha   90.00
_cell.angle_beta   90.00
_cell.angle_gamma   90.00
#
_symmetry.space_group_name_H-M   'P 1'
#
loop_
_entity.id
_entity.type
_entity.pdbx_description
1 polymer ?
#
loop_
_entity_poly.entity_id
_entity_poly.type
_entity_poly.pdbx_seq_one_letter_code
_entity_poly.pdbx_strand_id
1 'polypeptide(L)'
;IAQLLKEKHGIISLQFYFGITGGVSEHSNDEQSGALEALEPPLGLECFEIGDYKGKMPVWHLNTKYTKLHSLKLERCHLWEKLISITSLKVLNDMNCPALCEIASTPALESLMVEECCSLERLPHHMPALKWLDVPLCDSLEQLPHHMPALKSLMVWACDILKALVNMPAWSHWM
;
A
#
# COMPACT_ATOMS: atom_id res chain seq x y z
N ILE A 1 1.85 -26.13 -0.43
CA ILE A 1 1.36 -25.17 0.60
C ILE A 1 0.35 -24.20 0.00
N ALA A 2 0.64 -23.57 -1.13
CA ALA A 2 -0.21 -22.55 -1.75
C ALA A 2 -1.63 -23.03 -2.12
N GLN A 3 -1.76 -24.21 -2.77
CA GLN A 3 -3.05 -24.79 -3.16
C GLN A 3 -3.97 -25.14 -1.96
N LEU A 4 -3.41 -25.35 -0.77
CA LEU A 4 -4.17 -25.63 0.45
C LEU A 4 -4.78 -24.37 1.08
N LEU A 5 -4.24 -23.18 0.81
CA LEU A 5 -4.66 -21.93 1.44
C LEU A 5 -5.96 -21.39 0.84
N LYS A 6 -6.10 -21.45 -0.49
CA LYS A 6 -7.33 -21.09 -1.20
C LYS A 6 -8.56 -21.86 -0.71
N GLU A 7 -8.37 -23.12 -0.33
CA GLU A 7 -9.43 -24.02 0.13
C GLU A 7 -9.76 -23.85 1.63
N LYS A 8 -8.98 -23.05 2.37
CA LYS A 8 -9.29 -22.79 3.78
C LYS A 8 -10.46 -21.82 3.89
N HIS A 9 -11.48 -22.23 4.63
CA HIS A 9 -12.59 -21.38 5.02
C HIS A 9 -12.31 -20.72 6.38
N GLY A 10 -12.86 -19.53 6.59
CA GLY A 10 -12.77 -18.80 7.87
C GLY A 10 -11.46 -18.04 8.11
N ILE A 11 -10.49 -18.12 7.20
CA ILE A 11 -9.30 -17.26 7.26
C ILE A 11 -9.70 -15.84 6.85
N ILE A 12 -9.57 -14.91 7.80
CA ILE A 12 -9.83 -13.47 7.59
C ILE A 12 -8.56 -12.63 7.55
N SER A 13 -7.43 -13.15 8.03
CA SER A 13 -6.16 -12.42 8.07
C SER A 13 -5.01 -13.31 7.62
N LEU A 14 -4.14 -12.78 6.77
CA LEU A 14 -2.94 -13.44 6.29
C LEU A 14 -1.75 -12.50 6.41
N GLN A 15 -0.63 -13.03 6.89
CA GLN A 15 0.63 -12.32 7.05
C GLN A 15 1.77 -13.18 6.47
N PHE A 16 2.57 -12.63 5.56
CA PHE A 16 3.70 -13.32 4.95
C PHE A 16 4.96 -12.46 5.03
N TYR A 17 6.03 -13.00 5.61
CA TYR A 17 7.32 -12.33 5.70
C TYR A 17 8.40 -13.24 5.11
N PHE A 18 8.98 -12.81 4.00
CA PHE A 18 9.92 -13.63 3.23
C PHE A 18 11.39 -13.45 3.64
N GLY A 19 11.70 -12.49 4.52
CA GLY A 19 13.06 -12.04 4.84
C GLY A 19 13.60 -12.40 6.23
N ILE A 20 12.87 -13.17 7.06
CA ILE A 20 13.35 -13.52 8.41
C ILE A 20 14.19 -14.81 8.36
N THR A 21 15.33 -14.78 7.69
CA THR A 21 16.41 -15.75 7.98
C THR A 21 17.69 -14.96 8.23
N GLY A 22 18.20 -15.04 9.46
CA GLY A 22 19.40 -14.33 9.94
C GLY A 22 20.72 -14.78 9.32
N GLY A 23 20.74 -14.99 8.00
CA GLY A 23 21.91 -15.32 7.21
C GLY A 23 21.95 -14.41 6.00
N VAL A 24 23.15 -13.94 5.67
CA VAL A 24 23.44 -13.25 4.40
C VAL A 24 23.20 -14.24 3.28
N SER A 25 21.96 -14.37 2.83
CA SER A 25 21.65 -15.05 1.58
C SER A 25 21.00 -14.07 0.62
N GLU A 26 21.82 -13.68 -0.34
CA GLU A 26 21.40 -13.14 -1.63
C GLU A 26 20.58 -14.21 -2.37
N HIS A 27 19.42 -14.59 -1.85
CA HIS A 27 18.46 -15.35 -2.64
C HIS A 27 18.04 -14.45 -3.80
N SER A 28 18.30 -14.94 -5.02
CA SER A 28 17.97 -14.27 -6.26
C SER A 28 16.46 -14.00 -6.30
N ASN A 29 16.09 -12.89 -6.94
CA ASN A 29 14.68 -12.50 -7.13
C ASN A 29 13.84 -13.60 -7.81
N ASP A 30 14.50 -14.55 -8.48
CA ASP A 30 13.87 -15.61 -9.27
C ASP A 30 13.19 -16.70 -8.40
N GLU A 31 13.66 -16.97 -7.19
CA GLU A 31 13.13 -18.06 -6.35
C GLU A 31 11.77 -17.73 -5.71
N GLN A 32 11.48 -16.44 -5.45
CA GLN A 32 10.20 -15.98 -4.89
C GLN A 32 9.19 -15.56 -5.98
N SER A 33 9.63 -15.51 -7.23
CA SER A 33 8.82 -15.13 -8.38
C SER A 33 7.63 -16.10 -8.50
N GLY A 34 6.40 -15.58 -8.40
CA GLY A 34 5.18 -16.39 -8.50
C GLY A 34 4.73 -17.09 -7.22
N ALA A 35 5.45 -16.96 -6.10
CA ALA A 35 5.01 -17.53 -4.81
C ALA A 35 3.63 -16.99 -4.38
N LEU A 36 3.41 -15.69 -4.56
CA LEU A 36 2.10 -15.10 -4.31
C LEU A 36 1.06 -15.46 -5.37
N GLU A 37 1.46 -15.68 -6.61
CA GLU A 37 0.53 -16.10 -7.66
C GLU A 37 -0.14 -17.42 -7.28
N ALA A 38 0.67 -18.39 -6.84
CA ALA A 38 0.20 -19.69 -6.39
C ALA A 38 -0.65 -19.63 -5.11
N LEU A 39 -0.51 -18.57 -4.30
CA LEU A 39 -1.18 -18.44 -3.00
C LEU A 39 -2.69 -18.26 -3.13
N GLU A 40 -3.13 -17.42 -4.07
CA GLU A 40 -4.51 -16.94 -4.27
C GLU A 40 -5.36 -16.97 -2.98
N PRO A 41 -5.32 -15.90 -2.17
CA PRO A 41 -6.00 -15.88 -0.88
C PRO A 41 -7.50 -16.18 -0.93
N PRO A 42 -8.10 -16.67 0.17
CA PRO A 42 -9.55 -16.84 0.25
C PRO A 42 -10.30 -15.51 0.01
N LEU A 43 -11.42 -15.54 -0.72
CA LEU A 43 -12.25 -14.34 -0.98
C LEU A 43 -12.82 -13.70 0.30
N GLY A 44 -12.83 -14.44 1.41
CA GLY A 44 -13.24 -13.96 2.72
C GLY A 44 -12.18 -13.14 3.46
N LEU A 45 -11.00 -12.92 2.86
CA LEU A 45 -9.91 -12.19 3.48
C LEU A 45 -10.28 -10.74 3.75
N GLU A 46 -9.97 -10.29 4.96
CA GLU A 46 -10.22 -8.95 5.47
C GLU A 46 -8.92 -8.15 5.63
N CYS A 47 -7.84 -8.81 6.04
CA CYS A 47 -6.53 -8.23 6.26
C CYS A 47 -5.45 -9.02 5.49
N PHE A 48 -4.61 -8.30 4.76
CA PHE A 48 -3.45 -8.87 4.09
C PHE A 48 -2.18 -8.08 4.43
N GLU A 49 -1.17 -8.78 4.90
CA GLU A 49 0.13 -8.20 5.25
C GLU A 49 1.23 -8.99 4.56
N ILE A 50 2.16 -8.27 3.93
CA ILE A 50 3.29 -8.88 3.28
C ILE A 50 4.56 -8.05 3.46
N GLY A 51 5.65 -8.74 3.78
CA GLY A 51 6.96 -8.17 4.02
C GLY A 51 8.06 -8.90 3.25
N ASP A 52 9.07 -8.15 2.82
CA ASP A 52 10.31 -8.66 2.21
C ASP A 52 10.09 -9.47 0.92
N TYR A 53 8.97 -9.24 0.23
CA TYR A 53 8.64 -9.99 -0.97
C TYR A 53 9.37 -9.42 -2.19
N LYS A 54 10.24 -10.25 -2.77
CA LYS A 54 11.06 -9.89 -3.94
C LYS A 54 10.39 -10.21 -5.29
N GLY A 55 9.19 -10.81 -5.27
CA GLY A 55 8.47 -11.16 -6.49
C GLY A 55 7.53 -10.07 -6.98
N LYS A 56 6.99 -10.26 -8.18
CA LYS A 56 6.02 -9.36 -8.81
C LYS A 56 4.66 -9.46 -8.13
N MET A 57 3.88 -8.38 -8.22
CA MET A 57 2.51 -8.37 -7.71
C MET A 57 1.65 -9.43 -8.43
N PRO A 58 0.91 -10.27 -7.70
CA PRO A 58 0.22 -11.43 -8.27
C PRO A 58 -1.07 -11.02 -8.98
N VAL A 59 -1.45 -11.64 -10.09
CA VAL A 59 -2.56 -11.20 -10.95
C VAL A 59 -3.90 -11.15 -10.19
N TRP A 60 -4.07 -11.95 -9.14
CA TRP A 60 -5.27 -11.93 -8.31
C TRP A 60 -5.48 -10.61 -7.55
N HIS A 61 -4.49 -9.73 -7.39
CA HIS A 61 -4.70 -8.40 -6.79
C HIS A 61 -5.70 -7.54 -7.59
N LEU A 62 -5.86 -7.84 -8.90
CA LEU A 62 -6.84 -7.22 -9.79
C LEU A 62 -8.26 -7.78 -9.61
N ASN A 63 -8.41 -8.82 -8.79
CA ASN A 63 -9.68 -9.50 -8.63
C ASN A 63 -10.61 -8.66 -7.75
N THR A 64 -11.59 -8.03 -8.38
CA THR A 64 -12.63 -7.21 -7.73
C THR A 64 -13.52 -8.00 -6.75
N LYS A 65 -13.37 -9.33 -6.67
CA LYS A 65 -14.12 -10.19 -5.74
C LYS A 65 -13.65 -10.11 -4.29
N TYR A 66 -12.47 -9.55 -4.00
CA TYR A 66 -11.99 -9.32 -2.63
C TYR A 66 -12.72 -8.15 -1.95
N THR A 67 -14.05 -8.25 -1.87
CA THR A 67 -14.95 -7.22 -1.34
C THR A 67 -14.87 -7.03 0.17
N LYS A 68 -14.23 -7.97 0.87
CA LYS A 68 -14.03 -7.91 2.33
C LYS A 68 -12.66 -7.36 2.71
N LEU A 69 -11.71 -7.30 1.78
CA LEU A 69 -10.35 -6.86 2.05
C LEU A 69 -10.37 -5.36 2.33
N HIS A 70 -10.22 -5.00 3.61
CA HIS A 70 -10.32 -3.63 4.08
C HIS A 70 -8.99 -3.10 4.65
N SER A 71 -8.03 -3.99 4.94
CA SER A 71 -6.69 -3.63 5.39
C SER A 71 -5.60 -4.30 4.54
N LEU A 72 -4.69 -3.50 4.01
CA LEU A 72 -3.51 -3.94 3.28
C LEU A 72 -2.26 -3.31 3.89
N LYS A 73 -1.27 -4.15 4.24
CA LYS A 73 0.04 -3.69 4.70
C LYS A 73 1.16 -4.30 3.86
N LEU A 74 2.02 -3.43 3.33
CA LEU A 74 3.14 -3.78 2.48
C LEU A 74 4.43 -3.26 3.11
N GLU A 75 5.45 -4.10 3.14
CA GLU A 75 6.74 -3.77 3.71
C GLU A 75 7.85 -4.33 2.81
N ARG A 76 8.78 -3.49 2.35
CA ARG A 76 9.92 -3.95 1.53
C ARG A 76 9.53 -4.79 0.29
N CYS A 77 8.48 -4.38 -0.41
CA CYS A 77 8.05 -4.99 -1.69
C CYS A 77 8.69 -4.27 -2.88
N HIS A 78 9.85 -4.75 -3.32
CA HIS A 78 10.72 -4.00 -4.25
C HIS A 78 10.28 -3.96 -5.71
N LEU A 79 9.29 -4.75 -6.12
CA LEU A 79 8.82 -4.83 -7.53
C LEU A 79 7.39 -4.32 -7.73
N TRP A 80 6.76 -3.75 -6.69
CA TRP A 80 5.36 -3.36 -6.73
C TRP A 80 5.23 -1.90 -7.16
N GLU A 81 5.09 -1.69 -8.47
CA GLU A 81 5.08 -0.34 -9.04
C GLU A 81 3.77 0.41 -8.85
N LYS A 82 2.65 -0.29 -8.93
CA LYS A 82 1.32 0.33 -8.95
C LYS A 82 0.35 -0.44 -8.08
N LEU A 83 -0.27 0.21 -7.11
CA LEU A 83 -1.36 -0.41 -6.36
C LEU A 83 -2.69 -0.12 -7.04
N ILE A 84 -3.23 -1.14 -7.71
CA ILE A 84 -4.54 -1.08 -8.36
C ILE A 84 -5.64 -1.31 -7.31
N SER A 85 -6.73 -0.55 -7.45
CA SER A 85 -7.70 -0.32 -6.39
C SER A 85 -8.54 -1.53 -6.02
N ILE A 86 -8.44 -1.93 -4.75
CA ILE A 86 -9.42 -2.74 -4.04
C ILE A 86 -10.46 -1.76 -3.48
N THR A 87 -11.68 -1.75 -4.04
CA THR A 87 -12.70 -0.75 -3.71
C THR A 87 -13.19 -0.82 -2.26
N SER A 88 -12.98 -1.94 -1.58
CA SER A 88 -13.29 -2.14 -0.15
C SER A 88 -12.19 -1.67 0.80
N LEU A 89 -11.02 -1.27 0.28
CA LEU A 89 -9.87 -0.94 1.10
C LEU A 89 -10.11 0.34 1.90
N LYS A 90 -9.93 0.24 3.23
CA LYS A 90 -10.08 1.34 4.19
C LYS A 90 -8.76 1.76 4.81
N VAL A 91 -7.82 0.83 4.93
CA VAL A 91 -6.49 1.06 5.50
C VAL A 91 -5.44 0.54 4.53
N LEU A 92 -4.50 1.41 4.18
CA LEU A 92 -3.32 1.08 3.40
C LEU A 92 -2.08 1.60 4.14
N ASN A 93 -1.19 0.69 4.51
CA ASN A 93 0.14 1.00 5.03
C ASN A 93 1.18 0.45 4.06
N ASP A 94 1.96 1.32 3.45
CA ASP A 94 3.03 0.96 2.52
C ASP A 94 4.35 1.51 3.04
N MET A 95 5.34 0.64 3.27
CA MET A 95 6.60 1.01 3.90
C MET A 95 7.77 0.44 3.10
N ASN A 96 8.69 1.31 2.69
CA ASN A 96 9.92 0.96 2.01
C ASN A 96 9.67 0.10 0.75
N CYS A 97 8.68 0.49 -0.06
CA CYS A 97 8.45 -0.09 -1.38
C CYS A 97 9.01 0.85 -2.46
N PRO A 98 10.31 0.72 -2.82
CA PRO A 98 11.00 1.72 -3.62
C PRO A 98 10.55 1.79 -5.08
N ALA A 99 9.88 0.75 -5.59
CA ALA A 99 9.34 0.75 -6.95
C ALA A 99 7.95 1.38 -7.05
N LEU A 100 7.23 1.55 -5.93
CA LEU A 100 5.87 2.09 -5.93
C LEU A 100 5.89 3.51 -6.48
N CYS A 101 5.28 3.71 -7.64
CA CYS A 101 5.19 4.99 -8.32
C CYS A 101 3.77 5.57 -8.34
N GLU A 102 2.75 4.74 -8.14
CA GLU A 102 1.35 5.14 -8.23
C GLU A 102 0.43 4.35 -7.30
N ILE A 103 -0.44 5.06 -6.57
CA ILE A 103 -1.59 4.47 -5.88
C ILE A 103 -2.86 4.88 -6.66
N ALA A 104 -3.60 3.90 -7.18
CA ALA A 104 -4.83 4.14 -7.92
C ALA A 104 -5.99 4.55 -7.00
N SER A 105 -7.07 5.08 -7.59
CA SER A 105 -8.23 5.64 -6.87
C SER A 105 -8.88 4.67 -5.87
N THR A 106 -8.84 4.97 -4.57
CA THR A 106 -9.41 4.18 -3.46
C THR A 106 -10.46 5.01 -2.69
N PRO A 107 -11.70 5.12 -3.18
CA PRO A 107 -12.68 6.07 -2.65
C PRO A 107 -13.13 5.77 -1.20
N ALA A 108 -12.98 4.53 -0.75
CA ALA A 108 -13.31 4.09 0.61
C ALA A 108 -12.14 4.23 1.61
N LEU A 109 -10.96 4.66 1.15
CA LEU A 109 -9.77 4.71 1.99
C LEU A 109 -9.93 5.75 3.10
N GLU A 110 -9.81 5.31 4.35
CA GLU A 110 -9.94 6.13 5.55
C GLU A 110 -8.58 6.48 6.16
N SER A 111 -7.58 5.60 6.00
CA SER A 111 -6.22 5.80 6.50
C SER A 111 -5.20 5.39 5.45
N LEU A 112 -4.25 6.29 5.18
CA LEU A 112 -3.13 6.07 4.27
C LEU A 112 -1.82 6.44 4.98
N MET A 113 -0.93 5.46 5.11
CA MET A 113 0.47 5.67 5.49
C MET A 113 1.35 5.19 4.35
N VAL A 114 2.22 6.07 3.84
CA VAL A 114 3.23 5.71 2.84
C VAL A 114 4.58 6.26 3.25
N GLU A 115 5.50 5.36 3.62
CA GLU A 115 6.81 5.70 4.16
C GLU A 115 7.93 5.17 3.26
N GLU A 116 8.93 5.99 2.99
CA GLU A 116 10.16 5.57 2.28
C GLU A 116 9.86 4.96 0.88
N CYS A 117 8.76 5.38 0.25
CA CYS A 117 8.44 5.03 -1.13
C CYS A 117 9.02 6.08 -2.07
N CYS A 118 10.34 6.01 -2.29
CA CYS A 118 11.08 7.06 -2.99
C CYS A 118 10.67 7.28 -4.45
N SER A 119 10.02 6.32 -5.12
CA SER A 119 9.50 6.49 -6.49
C SER A 119 8.06 6.98 -6.55
N LEU A 120 7.38 7.18 -5.42
CA LEU A 120 5.97 7.55 -5.40
C LEU A 120 5.78 8.97 -5.93
N GLU A 121 5.33 9.09 -7.17
CA GLU A 121 5.12 10.39 -7.81
C GLU A 121 3.73 10.97 -7.51
N ARG A 122 2.72 10.08 -7.39
CA ARG A 122 1.30 10.47 -7.42
C ARG A 122 0.44 9.66 -6.46
N LEU A 123 -0.33 10.39 -5.66
CA LEU A 123 -1.47 9.90 -4.90
C LEU A 123 -2.79 10.19 -5.64
N PRO A 124 -3.90 9.47 -5.33
CA PRO A 124 -5.21 9.79 -5.90
C PRO A 124 -5.61 11.24 -5.62
N HIS A 125 -6.05 11.98 -6.64
CA HIS A 125 -6.46 13.38 -6.47
C HIS A 125 -7.72 13.56 -5.59
N HIS A 126 -8.58 12.55 -5.55
CA HIS A 126 -9.85 12.56 -4.83
C HIS A 126 -9.91 11.40 -3.83
N MET A 127 -9.94 11.73 -2.54
CA MET A 127 -10.06 10.75 -1.45
C MET A 127 -11.11 11.23 -0.42
N PRO A 128 -12.40 11.02 -0.72
CA PRO A 128 -13.49 11.62 0.05
C PRO A 128 -13.62 11.07 1.47
N ALA A 129 -13.20 9.82 1.70
CA ALA A 129 -13.30 9.15 2.99
C ALA A 129 -12.04 9.30 3.87
N LEU A 130 -10.95 9.87 3.34
CA LEU A 130 -9.65 9.87 4.01
C LEU A 130 -9.67 10.77 5.24
N LYS A 131 -9.33 10.18 6.39
CA LYS A 131 -9.28 10.82 7.71
C LYS A 131 -7.84 11.01 8.18
N TRP A 132 -6.94 10.10 7.80
CA TRP A 132 -5.52 10.14 8.19
C TRP A 132 -4.64 9.96 6.96
N LEU A 133 -3.71 10.90 6.76
CA LEU A 133 -2.67 10.82 5.75
C LEU A 133 -1.30 11.03 6.41
N ASP A 134 -0.42 10.04 6.30
CA ASP A 134 0.96 10.12 6.77
C ASP A 134 1.91 9.75 5.61
N VAL A 135 2.81 10.67 5.25
CA VAL A 135 3.71 10.50 4.10
C VAL A 135 5.13 10.97 4.43
N PRO A 136 5.92 10.15 5.13
CA PRO A 136 7.33 10.43 5.37
C PRO A 136 8.25 9.90 4.26
N LEU A 137 9.34 10.62 3.99
CA LEU A 137 10.46 10.09 3.18
C LEU A 137 10.06 9.69 1.75
N CYS A 138 9.08 10.38 1.15
CA CYS A 138 8.63 10.16 -0.23
C CYS A 138 9.18 11.26 -1.16
N ASP A 139 10.45 11.14 -1.53
CA ASP A 139 11.20 12.20 -2.21
C ASP A 139 10.74 12.51 -3.64
N SER A 140 10.05 11.60 -4.31
CA SER A 140 9.48 11.85 -5.65
C SER A 140 8.05 12.39 -5.63
N LEU A 141 7.43 12.56 -4.45
CA LEU A 141 6.03 12.97 -4.38
C LEU A 141 5.90 14.46 -4.68
N GLU A 142 5.36 14.79 -5.84
CA GLU A 142 5.26 16.19 -6.28
C GLU A 142 4.10 16.94 -5.64
N GLN A 143 2.98 16.24 -5.40
CA GLN A 143 1.72 16.83 -4.97
C GLN A 143 0.93 15.92 -4.03
N LEU A 144 0.27 16.54 -3.05
CA LEU A 144 -0.75 15.90 -2.24
C LEU A 144 -2.10 15.89 -2.99
N PRO A 145 -3.03 15.01 -2.58
CA PRO A 145 -4.42 15.04 -3.02
C PRO A 145 -5.04 16.42 -2.76
N HIS A 146 -5.86 16.91 -3.69
CA HIS A 146 -6.47 18.23 -3.57
C HIS A 146 -7.88 18.19 -2.98
N HIS A 147 -8.55 17.02 -2.95
CA HIS A 147 -9.90 16.87 -2.39
C HIS A 147 -9.97 15.74 -1.34
N MET A 148 -9.90 16.14 -0.07
CA MET A 148 -9.98 15.27 1.13
C MET A 148 -10.89 15.90 2.21
N PRO A 149 -12.21 16.00 1.98
CA PRO A 149 -13.14 16.70 2.87
C PRO A 149 -13.27 16.10 4.28
N ALA A 150 -12.89 14.82 4.47
CA ALA A 150 -12.97 14.12 5.76
C ALA A 150 -11.66 14.14 6.56
N LEU A 151 -10.61 14.81 6.06
CA LEU A 151 -9.26 14.74 6.65
C LEU A 151 -9.24 15.32 8.06
N LYS A 152 -8.68 14.55 8.99
CA LYS A 152 -8.54 14.92 10.41
C LYS A 152 -7.09 15.09 10.82
N SER A 153 -6.18 14.37 10.17
CA SER A 153 -4.74 14.40 10.46
C SER A 153 -3.95 14.31 9.16
N LEU A 154 -2.96 15.19 9.04
CA LEU A 154 -2.01 15.22 7.94
C LEU A 154 -0.60 15.31 8.53
N MET A 155 0.23 14.32 8.23
CA MET A 155 1.64 14.29 8.58
C MET A 155 2.45 14.09 7.30
N VAL A 156 3.32 15.03 6.99
CA VAL A 156 4.18 14.98 5.80
C VAL A 156 5.50 15.61 6.16
N TRP A 157 6.59 14.87 6.02
CA TRP A 157 7.92 15.32 6.41
C TRP A 157 9.00 14.59 5.63
N ALA A 158 10.14 15.26 5.44
CA ALA A 158 11.25 14.76 4.63
C ALA A 158 10.80 14.29 3.23
N CYS A 159 10.01 15.12 2.52
CA CYS A 159 9.67 14.93 1.12
C CYS A 159 10.25 16.11 0.31
N ASP A 160 11.42 15.91 -0.26
CA ASP A 160 12.28 17.02 -0.74
C ASP A 160 11.66 17.87 -1.86
N ILE A 161 10.82 17.30 -2.72
CA ILE A 161 10.27 18.01 -3.89
C ILE A 161 8.79 18.39 -3.74
N LEU A 162 8.17 18.10 -2.59
CA LEU A 162 6.73 18.29 -2.41
C LEU A 162 6.35 19.77 -2.40
N LYS A 163 5.61 20.22 -3.43
CA LYS A 163 5.21 21.64 -3.57
C LYS A 163 3.89 21.98 -2.89
N ALA A 164 3.10 20.96 -2.51
CA ALA A 164 1.69 21.12 -2.15
C ALA A 164 1.44 21.88 -0.82
N LEU A 165 2.38 21.84 0.13
CA LEU A 165 2.21 22.49 1.44
C LEU A 165 2.18 24.02 1.35
N VAL A 166 2.72 24.61 0.27
CA VAL A 166 2.71 26.07 0.05
C VAL A 166 1.34 26.57 -0.42
N ASN A 167 0.51 25.70 -1.01
CA ASN A 167 -0.71 26.10 -1.72
C ASN A 167 -2.02 25.60 -1.08
N MET A 168 -1.99 25.04 0.14
CA MET A 168 -3.21 24.57 0.81
C MET A 168 -4.00 25.75 1.43
N PRO A 169 -5.24 26.04 0.98
CA PRO A 169 -6.00 27.23 1.43
C PRO A 169 -6.47 27.22 2.89
N ALA A 170 -6.09 26.23 3.71
CA ALA A 170 -6.77 25.90 4.96
C ALA A 170 -5.91 25.92 6.24
N TRP A 171 -4.66 26.39 6.20
CA TRP A 171 -3.81 26.45 7.39
C TRP A 171 -3.99 27.74 8.20
N SER A 172 -4.75 28.72 7.69
CA SER A 172 -5.03 30.00 8.36
C SER A 172 -6.03 29.93 9.52
N HIS A 173 -6.59 28.74 9.82
CA HIS A 173 -7.59 28.58 10.88
C HIS A 173 -7.08 27.78 12.10
N TRP A 174 -5.81 27.36 12.10
CA TRP A 174 -5.18 26.61 13.20
C TRP A 174 -3.81 27.19 13.63
N MET A 175 -3.63 28.51 13.49
CA MET A 175 -2.54 29.28 14.15
C MET A 175 -3.13 30.35 15.05
#